data_AF-A0A4C1TSY4-F1
#
_entry.id   AF-A0A4C1TSY4-F1
#
_cell.length_a   1.000
_cell.length_b   1.000
_cell.length_c   1.000
_cell.angle_alpha   90.00
_cell.angle_beta   90.00
_cell.angle_gamma   90.00
#
_symmetry.space_group_name_H-M   'P 1'
#
loop_
_entity.id
_entity.type
_entity.pdbx_description
1 polymer ?
#
loop_
_entity_poly.entity_id
_entity_poly.type
_entity_poly.pdbx_seq_one_letter_code
_entity_poly.pdbx_strand_id
1 'polypeptide(L)'
;MNVINRINWLRFKKYLSSHCSESIQLRTPGDVELSIENFTKMMNQAVEHASTTYQQPSFNRIFSADIQRLVSEKRRARREWQQHRSPQHKARLRECTTRLRNLLASEKLHRLKISGKS
;
A
#
# COMPACT_ATOMS: atom_id res chain seq x y z
N MET A 1 15.06 -9.82 0.41
CA MET A 1 13.79 -9.35 -0.22
C MET A 1 12.77 -9.19 0.89
N ASN A 2 12.16 -8.01 1.07
CA ASN A 2 11.14 -7.82 2.09
C ASN A 2 9.81 -8.37 1.57
N VAL A 3 9.45 -9.58 2.00
CA VAL A 3 8.13 -10.15 1.75
C VAL A 3 7.13 -9.46 2.67
N ILE A 4 6.22 -8.68 2.09
CA ILE A 4 5.12 -8.07 2.84
C ILE A 4 3.92 -9.00 2.67
N ASN A 5 3.54 -9.67 3.75
CA ASN A 5 2.28 -10.41 3.78
C ASN A 5 1.12 -9.42 3.73
N ARG A 6 0.31 -9.51 2.67
CA ARG A 6 -0.91 -8.73 2.53
C ARG A 6 -2.11 -9.66 2.45
N ILE A 7 -3.14 -9.32 3.21
CA ILE A 7 -4.42 -10.02 3.15
C ILE A 7 -5.26 -9.37 2.04
N ASN A 8 -5.71 -10.18 1.08
CA ASN A 8 -6.74 -9.78 0.14
C ASN A 8 -8.10 -9.81 0.86
N TRP A 9 -8.53 -8.65 1.36
CA TRP A 9 -9.77 -8.52 2.14
C TRP A 9 -11.03 -8.95 1.39
N LEU A 10 -11.06 -8.84 0.05
CA LEU A 10 -12.19 -9.33 -0.74
C LEU A 10 -12.24 -10.86 -0.75
N ARG A 11 -11.07 -11.50 -0.90
CA ARG A 11 -10.96 -12.97 -0.85
C ARG A 11 -11.25 -13.50 0.56
N PHE A 12 -10.78 -12.79 1.58
CA PHE A 12 -11.10 -13.06 2.99
C PHE A 12 -12.61 -13.01 3.24
N LYS A 13 -13.26 -11.91 2.85
CA LYS A 13 -14.71 -11.75 3.01
C LYS A 13 -15.49 -12.84 2.29
N LYS A 14 -15.13 -13.16 1.04
CA LYS A 14 -15.77 -14.25 0.28
C LYS A 14 -15.63 -15.60 0.97
N TYR A 15 -14.45 -15.90 1.52
CA TYR A 15 -14.20 -17.14 2.24
C TYR A 15 -15.09 -17.24 3.48
N LEU A 16 -15.15 -16.20 4.31
CA LEU A 16 -16.02 -16.18 5.48
C LEU A 16 -17.49 -16.31 5.08
N SER A 17 -17.94 -15.57 4.06
CA SER A 17 -19.33 -15.65 3.60
C SER A 17 -19.74 -17.03 3.08
N SER A 18 -18.80 -17.85 2.58
CA SER A 18 -19.12 -19.20 2.11
C SER A 18 -18.93 -20.30 3.15
N HIS A 19 -18.15 -20.06 4.21
CA HIS A 19 -17.81 -21.07 5.22
C HIS A 19 -18.39 -20.79 6.61
N CYS A 20 -18.91 -19.58 6.84
CA CYS A 20 -19.64 -19.27 8.05
C CYS A 20 -21.05 -19.89 7.96
N SER A 21 -21.20 -21.09 8.49
CA SER A 21 -22.49 -21.78 8.59
C SER A 21 -23.43 -21.06 9.57
N GLU A 22 -24.74 -21.12 9.29
CA GLU A 22 -25.78 -20.59 10.16
C GLU A 22 -25.95 -21.48 11.42
N SER A 23 -25.69 -20.84 12.58
CA SER A 23 -25.96 -21.26 13.96
C SER A 23 -25.55 -22.67 14.38
N ILE A 24 -24.39 -22.78 15.04
CA ILE A 24 -24.19 -23.84 16.05
C ILE A 24 -25.19 -23.54 17.18
N GLN A 25 -26.03 -24.51 17.52
CA GLN A 25 -26.96 -24.36 18.64
C GLN A 25 -26.16 -24.50 19.94
N LEU A 26 -25.98 -23.37 20.64
CA LEU A 26 -25.20 -23.29 21.89
C LEU A 26 -26.04 -23.77 23.08
N ARG A 27 -26.36 -25.07 23.14
CA ARG A 27 -27.24 -25.64 24.19
C ARG A 27 -26.46 -26.09 25.42
N THR A 28 -25.19 -26.45 25.24
CA THR A 28 -24.31 -26.95 26.30
C THR A 28 -23.01 -26.14 26.36
N PRO A 29 -22.28 -26.17 27.49
CA PRO A 29 -20.95 -25.58 27.58
C PRO A 29 -19.98 -26.15 26.52
N GLY A 30 -20.07 -27.45 26.23
CA GLY A 30 -19.26 -28.09 25.18
C GLY A 30 -19.55 -27.55 23.77
N ASP A 31 -20.81 -27.19 23.48
CA ASP A 31 -21.16 -26.55 22.20
C ASP A 31 -20.50 -25.17 22.05
N VAL A 32 -20.34 -24.44 23.16
CA VAL A 32 -19.65 -23.15 23.19
C VAL A 32 -18.17 -23.34 22.88
N GLU A 33 -17.51 -24.30 23.52
CA GLU A 33 -16.10 -24.61 23.29
C GLU A 33 -15.84 -25.05 21.84
N LEU A 34 -16.67 -25.95 21.33
CA LEU A 34 -16.61 -26.41 19.94
C LEU A 34 -16.85 -25.27 18.94
N SER A 35 -17.80 -24.37 19.23
CA SER A 35 -18.06 -23.21 18.41
C SER A 35 -16.87 -22.24 18.37
N ILE A 36 -16.20 -22.03 19.50
CA ILE A 36 -14.98 -21.20 19.58
C ILE A 36 -13.86 -21.82 18.75
N GLU A 37 -13.65 -23.14 18.87
CA GLU A 37 -12.62 -23.84 18.10
C GLU A 37 -12.87 -23.75 16.60
N ASN A 38 -14.11 -24.03 16.17
CA ASN A 38 -14.51 -23.98 14.77
C ASN A 38 -14.37 -22.57 14.19
N PHE A 39 -14.80 -21.55 14.94
CA PHE A 39 -14.66 -20.16 14.52
C PHE A 39 -13.18 -19.74 14.40
N THR A 40 -12.35 -20.15 15.35
CA THR A 40 -10.91 -19.87 15.35
C THR A 40 -10.22 -20.54 14.16
N LYS A 41 -10.54 -21.81 13.88
CA LYS A 41 -10.03 -22.54 12.71
C LYS A 41 -10.45 -21.86 11.40
N MET A 42 -11.72 -21.50 11.27
CA MET A 42 -12.23 -20.81 10.09
C MET A 42 -11.53 -19.46 9.87
N MET A 43 -11.34 -18.66 10.92
CA MET A 43 -10.63 -17.38 10.86
C MET A 43 -9.18 -17.56 10.35
N ASN A 44 -8.46 -18.54 10.89
CA ASN A 44 -7.08 -18.83 10.49
C ASN A 44 -7.00 -19.28 9.02
N GLN A 45 -7.89 -20.19 8.60
CA GLN A 45 -7.97 -20.63 7.21
C GLN A 45 -8.35 -19.49 6.25
N ALA A 46 -9.23 -18.58 6.68
CA ALA A 46 -9.60 -17.41 5.89
C ALA A 46 -8.39 -16.49 5.68
N VAL A 47 -7.59 -16.26 6.73
CA VAL A 47 -6.34 -15.49 6.64
C VAL A 47 -5.35 -16.18 5.72
N GLU A 48 -5.15 -17.48 5.84
CA GLU A 48 -4.22 -18.25 5.00
C GLU A 48 -4.64 -18.20 3.52
N HIS A 49 -5.92 -18.47 3.22
CA HIS A 49 -6.45 -18.45 1.86
C HIS A 49 -6.43 -17.04 1.22
N ALA A 50 -6.61 -16.00 2.04
CA ALA A 50 -6.56 -14.61 1.59
C ALA A 50 -5.14 -14.01 1.59
N SER A 51 -4.16 -14.70 2.19
CA SER A 51 -2.79 -14.24 2.24
C SER A 51 -2.19 -14.28 0.85
N THR A 52 -1.61 -13.14 0.46
CA THR A 52 -0.93 -12.99 -0.81
C THR A 52 0.48 -12.49 -0.56
N THR A 53 1.44 -13.22 -1.12
CA THR A 53 2.84 -12.82 -1.14
C THR A 53 3.00 -11.78 -2.24
N TYR A 54 2.85 -10.51 -1.88
CA TYR A 54 3.14 -9.43 -2.81
C TYR A 54 4.65 -9.25 -2.86
N GLN A 55 5.28 -9.74 -3.93
CA GLN A 55 6.61 -9.30 -4.30
C GLN A 55 6.48 -7.84 -4.70
N GLN A 56 6.97 -6.93 -3.84
CA GLN A 56 7.13 -5.53 -4.24
C GLN A 56 7.94 -5.54 -5.55
N PRO A 57 7.37 -5.05 -6.68
CA PRO A 57 8.15 -4.88 -7.89
C PRO A 57 9.37 -4.05 -7.50
N SER A 58 10.57 -4.58 -7.75
CA SER A 58 11.76 -3.77 -7.58
C SER A 58 11.57 -2.56 -8.47
N PHE A 59 11.42 -1.38 -7.86
CA PHE A 59 11.34 -0.13 -8.59
C PHE A 59 12.77 0.22 -9.04
N ASN A 60 13.36 -0.62 -9.90
CA ASN A 60 14.65 -0.40 -10.56
C ASN A 60 14.50 0.63 -11.69
N ARG A 61 13.72 1.69 -11.46
CA ARG A 61 13.75 2.86 -12.32
C ARG A 61 14.91 3.71 -11.85
N ILE A 62 15.99 3.70 -12.62
CA ILE A 62 17.08 4.66 -12.47
C ILE A 62 16.48 6.02 -12.86
N PHE A 63 16.10 6.79 -11.85
CA PHE A 63 15.74 8.19 -12.02
C PHE A 63 17.01 9.02 -12.17
N SER A 64 16.95 10.09 -12.97
CA SER A 64 18.04 11.07 -13.05
C SER A 64 18.39 11.59 -11.66
N ALA A 65 19.67 11.94 -11.45
CA ALA A 65 20.15 12.46 -10.17
C ALA A 65 19.33 13.67 -9.70
N ASP A 66 18.86 14.50 -10.63
CA ASP A 66 18.00 15.65 -10.36
C ASP A 66 16.63 15.28 -9.79
N ILE A 67 15.98 14.23 -10.31
CA ILE A 67 14.72 13.74 -9.73
C ILE A 67 14.94 13.24 -8.31
N GLN A 68 16.01 12.48 -8.09
CA GLN A 68 16.32 11.93 -6.76
C GLN A 68 16.57 13.05 -5.74
N ARG A 69 17.34 14.07 -6.15
CA ARG A 69 17.59 15.28 -5.36
C ARG A 69 16.29 16.01 -5.02
N LEU A 70 15.44 16.30 -6.01
CA LEU A 70 14.17 17.00 -5.81
C LEU A 70 13.18 16.21 -4.93
N VAL A 71 13.16 14.88 -5.03
CA VAL A 71 12.37 14.02 -4.14
C VAL A 71 12.83 14.16 -2.69
N SER A 72 14.13 14.15 -2.46
CA SER A 72 14.72 14.33 -1.12
C SER A 72 14.43 15.73 -0.56
N GLU A 73 14.59 16.77 -1.36
CA GLU A 73 14.25 18.15 -0.99
C GLU A 73 12.76 18.30 -0.65
N LYS A 74 11.86 17.72 -1.45
CA LYS A 74 10.42 17.72 -1.18
C LYS A 74 10.08 17.00 0.13
N ARG A 75 10.71 15.85 0.40
CA ARG A 75 10.53 15.10 1.66
C ARG A 75 10.98 15.95 2.85
N ARG A 76 12.13 16.62 2.74
CA ARG A 76 12.62 17.55 3.77
C ARG A 76 11.64 18.71 4.00
N ALA A 77 11.22 19.40 2.94
CA ALA A 77 10.28 20.51 3.04
C ALA A 77 8.93 20.09 3.65
N ARG A 78 8.48 18.85 3.37
CA ARG A 78 7.27 18.30 4.01
C ARG A 78 7.45 18.11 5.51
N ARG A 79 8.60 17.57 5.96
CA ARG A 79 8.89 17.44 7.40
C ARG A 79 8.90 18.80 8.09
N GLU A 80 9.61 19.78 7.52
CA GLU A 80 9.66 21.15 8.05
C GLU A 80 8.25 21.76 8.14
N TRP A 81 7.41 21.61 7.11
CA TRP A 81 6.03 22.09 7.15
C TRP A 81 5.16 21.35 8.18
N GLN A 82 5.29 20.04 8.31
CA GLN A 82 4.51 19.27 9.29
C GLN A 82 4.88 19.65 10.73
N GLN A 83 6.17 19.90 10.98
CA GLN A 83 6.69 20.26 12.30
C GLN A 83 6.33 21.69 12.70
N HIS A 84 6.50 22.66 11.79
CA HIS A 84 6.39 24.08 12.15
C HIS A 84 5.09 24.74 11.67
N ARG A 85 4.38 24.11 10.73
CA ARG A 85 3.14 24.63 10.09
C ARG A 85 3.24 26.06 9.53
N SER A 86 4.44 26.60 9.37
CA SER A 86 4.68 27.95 8.86
C SER A 86 4.31 28.11 7.38
N PRO A 87 3.75 29.27 6.97
CA PRO A 87 3.50 29.61 5.58
C PRO A 87 4.75 29.53 4.70
N GLN A 88 5.93 29.88 5.22
CA GLN A 88 7.19 29.83 4.49
C GLN A 88 7.57 28.39 4.13
N HIS A 89 7.46 27.45 5.07
CA HIS A 89 7.71 26.03 4.80
C HIS A 89 6.66 25.44 3.86
N LYS A 90 5.40 25.90 3.93
CA LYS A 90 4.36 25.51 2.98
C LYS A 90 4.66 26.01 1.56
N ALA A 91 5.17 27.24 1.41
CA ALA A 91 5.60 27.80 0.13
C ALA A 91 6.76 26.98 -0.46
N ARG A 92 7.78 26.68 0.35
CA ARG A 92 8.91 25.82 -0.03
C ARG A 92 8.46 24.43 -0.48
N LEU A 93 7.53 23.80 0.25
CA LEU A 93 6.96 22.51 -0.15
C LEU A 93 6.21 22.59 -1.49
N ARG A 94 5.45 23.65 -1.73
CA ARG A 94 4.74 23.88 -3.02
C ARG A 94 5.72 24.05 -4.17
N GLU A 95 6.79 24.81 -3.94
CA GLU A 95 7.85 25.02 -4.93
C GLU A 95 8.53 23.70 -5.31
N CYS A 96 9.04 22.95 -4.33
CA CYS A 96 9.67 21.63 -4.58
C CYS A 96 8.69 20.67 -5.29
N THR A 97 7.41 20.71 -4.92
CA THR A 97 6.38 19.89 -5.56
C THR A 97 6.16 20.28 -7.03
N THR A 98 6.17 21.57 -7.34
CA THR A 98 5.98 22.09 -8.69
C THR A 98 7.20 21.78 -9.57
N ARG A 99 8.41 22.02 -9.07
CA ARG A 99 9.66 21.69 -9.76
C ARG A 99 9.73 20.20 -10.11
N LEU A 100 9.43 19.32 -9.15
CA LEU A 100 9.41 17.87 -9.39
C LEU A 100 8.34 17.46 -10.42
N ARG A 101 7.16 18.07 -10.38
CA ARG A 101 6.09 17.78 -11.35
C ARG A 101 6.51 18.16 -12.77
N ASN A 102 7.11 19.35 -12.94
CA ASN A 102 7.55 19.83 -14.24
C ASN A 102 8.67 18.95 -14.81
N LEU A 103 9.63 18.55 -13.98
CA LEU A 103 10.72 17.66 -14.41
C LEU A 103 10.21 16.27 -14.82
N LEU A 104 9.23 15.72 -14.09
CA LEU A 104 8.61 14.45 -14.47
C LEU A 104 7.82 14.56 -15.77
N ALA A 105 7.15 15.70 -16.00
CA ALA A 105 6.44 15.96 -17.25
C ALA A 105 7.41 16.08 -18.45
N SER A 106 8.52 16.80 -18.28
CA SER A 106 9.54 16.92 -19.33
C SER A 106 10.21 15.59 -19.65
N GLU A 107 10.55 14.78 -18.64
CA GLU A 107 11.11 13.45 -18.88
C GLU A 107 10.12 12.49 -19.55
N LYS A 108 8.82 12.59 -19.21
CA LYS A 108 7.78 11.81 -19.89
C LYS A 108 7.68 12.21 -21.36
N LEU A 109 7.66 13.50 -21.65
CA LEU A 109 7.61 14.04 -23.02
C LEU A 109 8.86 13.62 -23.82
N HIS A 110 10.04 13.70 -23.23
CA HIS A 110 11.29 13.28 -23.86
C HIS A 110 11.28 11.78 -24.22
N ARG A 111 10.82 10.92 -23.30
CA ARG A 111 10.68 9.48 -23.56
C ARG A 111 9.70 9.16 -24.69
N LEU A 112 8.57 9.87 -24.77
CA LEU A 112 7.59 9.70 -25.85
C LEU A 112 8.15 10.11 -27.22
N LYS A 113 8.95 11.18 -27.27
CA LYS A 113 9.62 11.63 -28.52
C LYS A 113 10.67 10.65 -29.01
N ILE A 114 11.36 9.94 -28.11
CA ILE A 114 12.34 8.91 -28.47
C ILE A 114 11.63 7.64 -28.96
N SER A 115 10.52 7.26 -28.33
CA SER A 115 9.75 6.06 -28.70
C SER A 115 8.98 6.17 -30.02
N GLY A 116 8.67 7.40 -30.48
CA GLY A 116 7.95 7.64 -31.74
C GLY A 116 8.84 7.89 -32.96
N LYS A 117 10.14 7.62 -32.87
CA LYS A 117 11.12 7.77 -33.95
C LYS A 117 11.67 6.43 -34.50
N SER A 118 11.01 5.32 -34.21
CA SER A 118 11.32 3.99 -34.77
C SER A 118 10.27 3.55 -35.77
#